data_AF-A0A6G3ML86-F1
#
_entry.id   AF-A0A6G3ML86-F1
#
_cell.length_a   1.000
_cell.length_b   1.000
_cell.length_c   1.000
_cell.angle_alpha   90.00
_cell.angle_beta   90.00
_cell.angle_gamma   90.00
#
_symmetry.space_group_name_H-M   'P 1'
#
loop_
_entity.id
_entity.type
_entity.pdbx_description
1 polymer ?
#
loop_
_entity_poly.entity_id
_entity_poly.type
_entity_poly.pdbx_seq_one_letter_code
_entity_poly.pdbx_strand_id
1 'polypeptide(L)'
;NAKIGVIMGTGTNACYLENGNKVRNWINSKFHRGVIINTEWATFGENGELKDYYTHFDSVIDKTSINPDKQIFEKMISGMYLGKLVKLILLEAAQNNLIFKKGIPIKLMEEESFDTSMISASYAKDEFLKQFFQQFDYNLDDEEFQCVWKVCEAISLRSAHLCAAGLIALLKRIECPKGVIAADGSMF
;
A
#
# COMPACT_ATOMS: atom_id res chain seq x y z
N ASN A 1 -21.86 -15.74 4.72
CA ASN A 1 -22.06 -14.28 4.76
C ASN A 1 -20.76 -13.60 5.19
N ALA A 2 -20.32 -12.61 4.42
CA ALA A 2 -19.12 -11.82 4.75
C ALA A 2 -19.35 -11.00 6.02
N LYS A 3 -18.33 -10.89 6.87
CA LYS A 3 -18.37 -10.13 8.14
C LYS A 3 -17.33 -9.01 8.20
N ILE A 4 -16.48 -8.92 7.19
CA ILE A 4 -15.46 -7.89 7.01
C ILE A 4 -15.59 -7.37 5.58
N GLY A 5 -15.56 -6.06 5.44
CA GLY A 5 -15.38 -5.37 4.16
C GLY A 5 -14.04 -4.66 4.17
N VAL A 6 -13.32 -4.67 3.04
CA VAL A 6 -12.05 -3.95 2.87
C VAL A 6 -12.04 -3.25 1.52
N ILE A 7 -11.51 -2.03 1.51
CA ILE A 7 -11.22 -1.27 0.31
C ILE A 7 -9.72 -1.08 0.21
N MET A 8 -9.15 -1.41 -0.96
CA MET A 8 -7.76 -1.13 -1.33
C MET A 8 -7.74 -0.50 -2.72
N GLY A 9 -7.50 0.82 -2.78
CA GLY A 9 -7.42 1.57 -4.03
C GLY A 9 -6.46 2.74 -3.85
N THR A 10 -6.89 3.93 -4.27
CA THR A 10 -6.18 5.19 -3.96
C THR A 10 -5.94 5.34 -2.45
N GLY A 11 -6.99 5.10 -1.65
CA GLY A 11 -6.92 5.00 -0.19
C GLY A 11 -7.19 3.58 0.30
N THR A 12 -7.29 3.42 1.61
CA THR A 12 -7.68 2.13 2.22
C THR A 12 -8.52 2.31 3.47
N ASN A 13 -9.52 1.44 3.63
CA ASN A 13 -10.25 1.31 4.88
C ASN A 13 -10.81 -0.12 5.05
N ALA A 14 -11.18 -0.48 6.27
CA ALA A 14 -11.92 -1.69 6.54
C ALA A 14 -13.09 -1.44 7.48
N CYS A 15 -14.09 -2.31 7.38
CA CYS A 15 -15.18 -2.36 8.33
C CYS A 15 -15.46 -3.81 8.71
N TYR A 16 -16.07 -4.02 9.88
CA TYR A 16 -16.44 -5.36 10.32
C TYR A 16 -17.71 -5.36 11.16
N LEU A 17 -18.40 -6.50 11.19
CA LEU A 17 -19.58 -6.71 12.03
C LEU A 17 -19.17 -7.12 13.45
N GLU A 18 -19.24 -6.19 14.39
CA GLU A 18 -18.95 -6.38 15.81
C GLU A 18 -20.19 -6.86 16.58
N ASN A 19 -19.96 -7.61 17.65
CA ASN A 19 -21.01 -7.92 18.61
C ASN A 19 -21.36 -6.64 19.40
N GLY A 20 -22.63 -6.22 19.37
CA GLY A 20 -23.07 -5.01 20.06
C GLY A 20 -22.66 -4.94 21.53
N ASN A 21 -22.63 -6.08 22.23
CA ASN A 21 -22.22 -6.18 23.63
C ASN A 21 -20.74 -5.84 23.87
N LYS A 22 -19.89 -5.90 22.83
CA LYS A 22 -18.46 -5.57 22.89
C LYS A 22 -18.18 -4.09 22.60
N VAL A 23 -19.18 -3.31 22.16
CA VAL A 23 -19.02 -1.88 21.84
C VAL A 23 -19.27 -1.04 23.08
N ARG A 24 -18.22 -0.39 23.59
CA ARG A 24 -18.32 0.52 24.72
C ARG A 24 -19.08 1.78 24.31
N ASN A 25 -19.83 2.35 25.26
CA ASN A 25 -20.57 3.61 25.10
C ASN A 25 -21.69 3.61 24.02
N TRP A 26 -22.06 2.44 23.48
CA TRP A 26 -23.23 2.35 22.60
C TRP A 26 -24.51 2.18 23.41
N ILE A 27 -25.26 3.28 23.55
CA ILE A 27 -26.61 3.28 24.12
C ILE A 27 -27.47 2.35 23.26
N ASN A 28 -28.19 1.41 23.90
CA ASN A 28 -29.02 0.37 23.26
C ASN A 28 -28.30 -0.85 22.66
N SER A 29 -27.01 -1.06 22.94
CA SER A 29 -26.26 -2.25 22.48
C SER A 29 -26.98 -3.60 22.70
N LYS A 30 -27.68 -3.74 23.83
CA LYS A 30 -28.48 -4.92 24.20
C LYS A 30 -29.67 -5.22 23.28
N PHE A 31 -30.11 -4.27 22.45
CA PHE A 31 -31.25 -4.43 21.54
C PHE A 31 -30.82 -4.79 20.11
N HIS A 32 -29.52 -4.84 19.83
CA HIS A 32 -28.99 -5.09 18.49
C HIS A 32 -28.09 -6.33 18.47
N ARG A 33 -28.30 -7.21 17.50
CA ARG A 33 -27.51 -8.46 17.35
C ARG A 33 -26.08 -8.21 16.88
N GLY A 34 -25.81 -7.05 16.28
CA GLY A 34 -24.48 -6.64 15.80
C GLY A 34 -24.50 -5.22 15.24
N VAL A 35 -23.31 -4.65 15.07
CA VAL A 35 -23.11 -3.30 14.54
C VAL A 35 -21.89 -3.29 13.63
N ILE A 36 -21.96 -2.52 12.54
CA ILE A 36 -20.81 -2.33 11.66
C ILE A 36 -19.90 -1.29 12.29
N ILE A 37 -18.65 -1.68 12.53
CA ILE A 37 -17.59 -0.77 12.96
C ILE A 37 -16.80 -0.36 11.72
N ASN A 38 -16.80 0.93 11.44
CA ASN A 38 -15.83 1.55 10.55
C ASN A 38 -14.52 1.74 11.34
N THR A 39 -13.42 1.14 10.88
CA THR A 39 -12.18 1.12 11.66
C THR A 39 -11.37 2.40 11.50
N GLU A 40 -11.50 3.09 10.37
CA GLU A 40 -10.59 4.18 9.97
C GLU A 40 -9.11 3.76 10.15
N TRP A 41 -8.80 2.50 9.77
CA TRP A 41 -7.51 1.87 10.08
C TRP A 41 -6.30 2.54 9.41
N ALA A 42 -6.55 3.48 8.51
CA ALA A 42 -5.53 4.23 7.78
C ALA A 42 -4.62 5.00 8.75
N THR A 43 -5.16 5.42 9.89
CA THR A 43 -4.47 6.12 10.98
C THR A 43 -3.56 5.22 11.82
N PHE A 44 -3.60 3.90 11.64
CA PHE A 44 -2.75 2.99 12.41
C PHE A 44 -1.26 3.29 12.15
N GLY A 45 -0.44 3.33 13.19
CA GLY A 45 0.97 3.70 13.11
C GLY A 45 1.28 5.17 13.47
N GLU A 46 0.26 6.04 13.57
CA GLU A 46 0.45 7.44 14.00
C GLU A 46 1.04 7.59 15.41
N ASN A 47 0.87 6.59 16.29
CA ASN A 47 1.48 6.59 17.63
C ASN A 47 2.74 5.69 17.70
N GLY A 48 3.32 5.34 16.55
CA GLY A 48 4.53 4.53 16.46
C GLY A 48 4.30 3.03 16.52
N GLU A 49 3.07 2.54 16.36
CA GLU A 49 2.75 1.11 16.34
C GLU A 49 3.46 0.35 15.20
N LEU A 50 3.81 1.07 14.12
CA LEU A 50 4.48 0.54 12.92
C LEU A 50 5.97 0.89 12.83
N LYS A 51 6.56 1.50 13.87
CA LYS A 51 7.93 2.05 13.82
C LYS A 51 8.99 1.05 13.34
N ASP A 52 8.85 -0.23 13.69
CA ASP A 52 9.83 -1.27 13.37
C ASP A 52 9.74 -1.72 11.89
N TYR A 53 8.64 -1.38 11.21
CA TYR A 53 8.38 -1.68 9.79
C TYR A 53 8.43 -0.41 8.92
N TYR A 54 8.56 0.75 9.54
CA TYR A 54 8.53 2.06 8.90
C TYR A 54 9.95 2.45 8.47
N THR A 55 10.18 2.53 7.16
CA THR A 55 11.51 2.77 6.59
C THR A 55 11.80 4.26 6.41
N HIS A 56 13.04 4.59 6.08
CA HIS A 56 13.39 5.95 5.67
C HIS A 56 12.57 6.42 4.46
N PHE A 57 12.31 5.54 3.48
CA PHE A 57 11.47 5.85 2.32
C PHE A 57 10.04 6.22 2.72
N ASP A 58 9.45 5.47 3.66
CA ASP A 58 8.12 5.80 4.20
C ASP A 58 8.16 7.17 4.90
N SER A 59 9.24 7.49 5.63
CA SER A 59 9.43 8.81 6.25
C SER A 59 9.48 9.96 5.25
N VAL A 60 10.16 9.78 4.12
CA VAL A 60 10.20 10.82 3.08
C VAL A 60 8.81 11.02 2.51
N ILE A 61 8.13 9.93 2.11
CA ILE A 61 6.77 10.00 1.54
C ILE A 61 5.79 10.68 2.50
N ASP A 62 5.83 10.32 3.78
CA ASP A 62 4.96 10.91 4.80
C ASP A 62 5.23 12.41 4.99
N LYS A 63 6.50 12.81 5.16
CA LYS A 63 6.87 14.21 5.41
C LYS A 63 6.58 15.12 4.23
N THR A 64 6.62 14.59 3.00
CA THR A 64 6.30 15.35 1.78
C THR A 64 4.83 15.24 1.38
N SER A 65 4.01 14.51 2.12
CA SER A 65 2.58 14.38 1.83
C SER A 65 1.78 15.61 2.27
N ILE A 66 0.51 15.70 1.85
CA ILE A 66 -0.41 16.76 2.27
C ILE A 66 -0.74 16.71 3.78
N ASN A 67 -0.54 15.56 4.41
CA ASN A 67 -0.90 15.28 5.80
C ASN A 67 0.25 14.56 6.53
N PRO A 68 1.40 15.21 6.79
CA PRO A 68 2.51 14.61 7.51
C PRO A 68 2.09 14.04 8.87
N ASP A 69 2.73 12.94 9.28
CA ASP A 69 2.46 12.19 10.52
C ASP A 69 1.02 11.67 10.64
N LYS A 70 0.28 11.62 9.52
CA LYS A 70 -1.11 11.13 9.44
C LYS A 70 -1.28 10.03 8.42
N GLN A 71 -2.29 9.18 8.62
CA GLN A 71 -2.65 8.12 7.68
C GLN A 71 -1.46 7.17 7.38
N ILE A 72 -0.65 6.87 8.40
CA ILE A 72 0.62 6.14 8.25
C ILE A 72 0.40 4.77 7.60
N PHE A 73 -0.59 4.01 8.07
CA PHE A 73 -0.90 2.69 7.49
C PHE A 73 -1.33 2.80 6.03
N GLU A 74 -2.17 3.79 5.69
CA GLU A 74 -2.59 4.02 4.31
C GLU A 74 -1.41 4.34 3.40
N LYS A 75 -0.49 5.21 3.84
CA LYS A 75 0.73 5.55 3.09
C LYS A 75 1.62 4.35 2.82
N MET A 76 1.60 3.36 3.70
CA MET A 76 2.40 2.16 3.54
C MET A 76 1.78 1.13 2.58
N ILE A 77 0.47 1.18 2.31
CA ILE A 77 -0.23 0.09 1.60
C ILE A 77 -1.10 0.53 0.40
N SER A 78 -1.52 1.78 0.30
CA SER A 78 -2.49 2.21 -0.72
C SER A 78 -1.83 2.65 -2.03
N GLY A 79 -2.59 2.53 -3.13
CA GLY A 79 -2.11 2.81 -4.48
C GLY A 79 -1.62 4.23 -4.68
N MET A 80 -2.13 5.21 -3.92
CA MET A 80 -1.65 6.60 -4.00
C MET A 80 -0.15 6.75 -3.68
N TYR A 81 0.41 5.84 -2.87
CA TYR A 81 1.76 5.99 -2.32
C TYR A 81 2.74 4.91 -2.78
N LEU A 82 2.28 3.71 -3.14
CA LEU A 82 3.18 2.62 -3.54
C LEU A 82 4.04 2.97 -4.76
N GLY A 83 3.47 3.61 -5.78
CA GLY A 83 4.24 4.07 -6.95
C GLY A 83 5.31 5.10 -6.57
N LYS A 84 4.97 6.05 -5.69
CA LYS A 84 5.90 7.06 -5.16
C LYS A 84 7.05 6.43 -4.37
N LEU A 85 6.77 5.39 -3.58
CA LEU A 85 7.79 4.62 -2.85
C LEU A 85 8.75 3.92 -3.82
N VAL A 86 8.24 3.22 -4.83
CA VAL A 86 9.08 2.57 -5.85
C VAL A 86 9.97 3.59 -6.53
N LYS A 87 9.39 4.72 -7.00
CA LYS A 87 10.14 5.81 -7.63
C LYS A 87 11.28 6.31 -6.75
N LEU A 88 10.99 6.58 -5.48
CA LEU A 88 11.97 7.10 -4.53
C LEU A 88 13.14 6.13 -4.35
N ILE A 89 12.86 4.83 -4.20
CA ILE A 89 13.88 3.78 -4.07
C ILE A 89 14.72 3.68 -5.34
N LEU A 90 14.10 3.76 -6.53
CA LEU A 90 14.82 3.73 -7.81
C LEU A 90 15.74 4.94 -7.99
N LEU A 91 15.28 6.13 -7.62
CA LEU A 91 16.09 7.35 -7.67
C LEU A 91 17.28 7.27 -6.70
N GLU A 92 17.08 6.77 -5.48
CA GLU A 92 18.17 6.57 -4.52
C GLU A 92 19.16 5.51 -5.02
N ALA A 93 18.68 4.39 -5.58
CA ALA A 93 19.54 3.38 -6.19
C ALA A 93 20.37 3.95 -7.36
N ALA A 94 19.76 4.81 -8.18
CA ALA A 94 20.43 5.46 -9.29
C ALA A 94 21.50 6.47 -8.83
N GLN A 95 21.21 7.26 -7.78
CA GLN A 95 22.19 8.15 -7.14
C GLN A 95 23.39 7.38 -6.57
N ASN A 96 23.19 6.13 -6.15
CA ASN A 96 24.23 5.22 -5.70
C ASN A 96 24.89 4.41 -6.83
N ASN A 97 24.65 4.75 -8.11
CA ASN A 97 25.18 4.07 -9.30
C ASN A 97 24.82 2.58 -9.43
N LEU A 98 23.71 2.15 -8.81
CA LEU A 98 23.25 0.75 -8.85
C LEU A 98 22.40 0.44 -10.08
N ILE A 99 21.71 1.44 -10.64
CA ILE A 99 20.81 1.33 -11.80
C ILE A 99 20.89 2.60 -12.67
N PHE A 100 20.40 2.55 -13.91
CA PHE A 100 20.37 3.67 -14.85
C PHE A 100 21.77 4.20 -15.17
N LYS A 101 22.73 3.30 -15.41
CA LYS A 101 24.15 3.65 -15.61
C LYS A 101 24.39 4.49 -16.86
N LYS A 102 23.44 4.49 -17.81
CA LYS A 102 23.47 5.31 -19.03
C LYS A 102 22.96 6.73 -18.79
N GLY A 103 22.49 7.04 -17.58
CA GLY A 103 21.90 8.30 -17.17
C GLY A 103 20.51 8.10 -16.56
N ILE A 104 20.21 8.83 -15.48
CA ILE A 104 18.90 8.78 -14.83
C ILE A 104 17.84 9.37 -15.78
N PRO A 105 16.73 8.66 -16.06
CA PRO A 105 15.68 9.20 -16.92
C PRO A 105 15.09 10.48 -16.32
N ILE A 106 15.15 11.60 -17.06
CA ILE A 106 14.74 12.92 -16.53
C ILE A 106 13.29 12.92 -16.07
N LYS A 107 12.41 12.30 -16.86
CA LYS A 107 10.98 12.19 -16.55
C LYS A 107 10.70 11.37 -15.28
N LEU A 108 11.60 10.47 -14.87
CA LEU A 108 11.46 9.72 -13.61
C LEU A 108 11.62 10.63 -12.37
N MET A 109 12.21 11.81 -12.52
CA MET A 109 12.36 12.78 -11.44
C MET A 109 11.08 13.61 -11.21
N GLU A 110 10.13 13.58 -12.14
CA GLU A 110 8.85 14.29 -12.01
C GLU A 110 7.98 13.67 -10.89
N GLU A 111 7.11 14.47 -10.26
CA GLU A 111 6.42 14.06 -9.02
C GLU A 111 5.49 12.85 -9.21
N GLU A 112 4.69 12.84 -10.27
CA GLU A 112 3.66 11.82 -10.54
C GLU A 112 4.06 10.87 -11.67
N SER A 113 5.37 10.66 -11.83
CA SER A 113 5.91 9.94 -12.97
C SER A 113 5.88 8.42 -12.86
N PHE A 114 5.52 7.85 -11.71
CA PHE A 114 5.50 6.40 -11.49
C PHE A 114 4.35 6.06 -10.53
N ASP A 115 3.32 5.40 -11.05
CA ASP A 115 2.11 5.05 -10.32
C ASP A 115 2.00 3.53 -10.11
N THR A 116 0.91 3.10 -9.48
CA THR A 116 0.67 1.68 -9.24
C THR A 116 0.36 0.86 -10.49
N SER A 117 -0.05 1.49 -11.59
CA SER A 117 -0.24 0.79 -12.85
C SER A 117 1.09 0.25 -13.39
N MET A 118 2.18 1.01 -13.21
CA MET A 118 3.53 0.56 -13.57
C MET A 118 4.00 -0.62 -12.72
N ILE A 119 3.63 -0.65 -11.43
CA ILE A 119 3.91 -1.79 -10.55
C ILE A 119 3.19 -3.03 -11.07
N SER A 120 1.90 -2.92 -11.41
CA SER A 120 1.12 -4.03 -11.98
C SER A 120 1.70 -4.53 -13.30
N ALA A 121 2.05 -3.61 -14.21
CA ALA A 121 2.66 -3.94 -15.49
C ALA A 121 4.01 -4.67 -15.34
N SER A 122 4.76 -4.45 -14.25
CA SER A 122 6.06 -5.08 -14.03
C SER A 122 6.03 -6.62 -13.99
N TYR A 123 4.86 -7.22 -13.74
CA TYR A 123 4.68 -8.68 -13.80
C TYR A 123 4.63 -9.23 -15.24
N ALA A 124 4.46 -8.37 -16.24
CA ALA A 124 4.52 -8.70 -17.66
C ALA A 124 5.68 -7.94 -18.33
N LYS A 125 6.89 -8.53 -18.29
CA LYS A 125 8.16 -7.88 -18.71
C LYS A 125 8.05 -7.12 -20.03
N ASP A 126 7.54 -7.75 -21.10
CA ASP A 126 7.49 -7.13 -22.43
C ASP A 126 6.55 -5.92 -22.50
N GLU A 127 5.47 -5.93 -21.72
CA GLU A 127 4.53 -4.81 -21.60
C GLU A 127 5.15 -3.68 -20.78
N PHE A 128 5.77 -4.03 -19.64
CA PHE A 128 6.48 -3.08 -18.80
C PHE A 128 7.58 -2.34 -19.56
N LEU A 129 8.42 -3.05 -20.32
CA LEU A 129 9.50 -2.43 -21.08
C LEU A 129 8.98 -1.41 -22.11
N LYS A 130 7.87 -1.74 -22.79
CA LYS A 130 7.22 -0.81 -23.73
C LYS A 130 6.67 0.41 -23.02
N GLN A 131 5.95 0.22 -21.92
CA GLN A 131 5.38 1.31 -21.12
C GLN A 131 6.48 2.20 -20.55
N PHE A 132 7.53 1.60 -19.97
CA PHE A 132 8.66 2.31 -19.38
C PHE A 132 9.38 3.15 -20.44
N PHE A 133 9.62 2.60 -21.63
CA PHE A 133 10.21 3.36 -22.74
C PHE A 133 9.32 4.52 -23.19
N GLN A 134 8.02 4.29 -23.39
CA GLN A 134 7.09 5.35 -23.79
C GLN A 134 7.01 6.48 -22.75
N GLN A 135 7.05 6.13 -21.47
CA GLN A 135 6.91 7.08 -20.37
C GLN A 135 8.21 7.85 -20.12
N PHE A 136 9.35 7.17 -20.08
CA PHE A 136 10.63 7.73 -19.62
C PHE A 136 11.66 7.97 -20.72
N ASP A 137 11.39 7.55 -21.96
CA ASP A 137 12.34 7.58 -23.08
C ASP A 137 13.67 6.87 -22.72
N TYR A 138 13.56 5.74 -22.02
CA TYR A 138 14.70 4.96 -21.54
C TYR A 138 14.49 3.47 -21.78
N ASN A 139 15.49 2.83 -22.41
CA ASN A 139 15.49 1.39 -22.65
C ASN A 139 16.23 0.68 -21.52
N LEU A 140 15.48 0.00 -20.66
CA LEU A 140 16.02 -0.88 -19.63
C LEU A 140 16.66 -2.10 -20.30
N ASP A 141 17.87 -2.44 -19.88
CA ASP A 141 18.39 -3.78 -20.13
C ASP A 141 17.82 -4.81 -19.14
N ASP A 142 18.19 -6.08 -19.32
CA ASP A 142 17.68 -7.17 -18.49
C ASP A 142 18.06 -7.02 -17.01
N GLU A 143 19.25 -6.51 -16.70
CA GLU A 143 19.70 -6.32 -15.32
C GLU A 143 18.95 -5.17 -14.66
N GLU A 144 18.78 -4.06 -15.38
CA GLU A 144 18.00 -2.90 -14.91
C GLU A 144 16.53 -3.27 -14.70
N PHE A 145 15.93 -4.01 -15.63
CA PHE A 145 14.57 -4.53 -15.46
C PHE A 145 14.45 -5.40 -14.20
N GLN A 146 15.39 -6.32 -13.97
CA GLN A 146 15.38 -7.17 -12.78
C GLN A 146 15.50 -6.35 -11.49
N CYS A 147 16.29 -5.27 -11.50
CA CYS A 147 16.38 -4.36 -10.36
C CYS A 147 15.04 -3.65 -10.10
N VAL A 148 14.41 -3.09 -11.15
CA VAL A 148 13.10 -2.44 -11.03
C VAL A 148 12.04 -3.41 -10.53
N TRP A 149 11.97 -4.60 -11.12
CA TRP A 149 11.01 -5.64 -10.76
C TRP A 149 11.16 -6.06 -9.29
N LYS A 150 12.38 -6.24 -8.79
CA LYS A 150 12.62 -6.56 -7.36
C LYS A 150 12.09 -5.49 -6.41
N VAL A 151 12.24 -4.21 -6.77
CA VAL A 151 11.70 -3.10 -5.97
C VAL A 151 10.16 -3.12 -6.01
N CYS A 152 9.56 -3.27 -7.20
CA CYS A 152 8.11 -3.40 -7.36
C CYS A 152 7.55 -4.58 -6.55
N GLU A 153 8.20 -5.74 -6.62
CA GLU A 153 7.80 -6.96 -5.91
C GLU A 153 7.91 -6.78 -4.39
N ALA A 154 9.03 -6.23 -3.90
CA ALA A 154 9.23 -6.00 -2.47
C ALA A 154 8.16 -5.06 -1.88
N ILE A 155 7.83 -3.97 -2.58
CA ILE A 155 6.80 -3.01 -2.14
C ILE A 155 5.40 -3.62 -2.21
N SER A 156 5.09 -4.35 -3.27
CA SER A 156 3.82 -5.07 -3.42
C SER A 156 3.61 -6.11 -2.33
N LEU A 157 4.61 -6.96 -2.07
CA LEU A 157 4.54 -7.99 -1.02
C LEU A 157 4.42 -7.37 0.36
N ARG A 158 5.17 -6.29 0.65
CA ARG A 158 5.06 -5.57 1.93
C ARG A 158 3.63 -5.04 2.13
N SER A 159 3.07 -4.37 1.13
CA SER A 159 1.69 -3.85 1.18
C SER A 159 0.68 -4.97 1.43
N ALA A 160 0.77 -6.07 0.67
CA ALA A 160 -0.11 -7.22 0.81
C ALA A 160 -0.01 -7.86 2.21
N HIS A 161 1.20 -8.02 2.75
CA HIS A 161 1.41 -8.58 4.08
C HIS A 161 0.87 -7.68 5.20
N LEU A 162 1.04 -6.36 5.10
CA LEU A 162 0.49 -5.41 6.06
C LEU A 162 -1.04 -5.40 6.03
N CYS A 163 -1.64 -5.37 4.83
CA CYS A 163 -3.09 -5.49 4.67
C CYS A 163 -3.61 -6.82 5.27
N ALA A 164 -2.96 -7.94 4.95
CA ALA A 164 -3.31 -9.25 5.50
C ALA A 164 -3.21 -9.27 7.04
N ALA A 165 -2.18 -8.66 7.63
CA ALA A 165 -2.05 -8.57 9.08
C ALA A 165 -3.22 -7.80 9.72
N GLY A 166 -3.64 -6.67 9.12
CA GLY A 166 -4.82 -5.92 9.55
C GLY A 166 -6.11 -6.75 9.47
N LEU A 167 -6.33 -7.44 8.34
CA LEU A 167 -7.50 -8.32 8.16
C LEU A 167 -7.50 -9.49 9.14
N ILE A 168 -6.34 -10.10 9.42
CA ILE A 168 -6.20 -11.16 10.43
C ILE A 168 -6.53 -10.63 11.82
N ALA A 169 -6.12 -9.40 12.16
CA ALA A 169 -6.48 -8.78 13.42
C ALA A 169 -8.00 -8.63 13.57
N LEU A 170 -8.70 -8.24 12.51
CA LEU A 170 -10.17 -8.17 12.49
C LEU A 170 -10.82 -9.56 12.62
N LEU A 171 -10.33 -10.57 11.89
CA LEU A 171 -10.82 -11.95 12.01
C LEU A 171 -10.67 -12.49 13.44
N LYS A 172 -9.52 -12.22 14.08
CA LYS A 172 -9.28 -12.55 15.49
C LYS A 172 -10.23 -11.79 16.41
N ARG A 173 -10.48 -10.51 16.15
CA ARG A 173 -11.38 -9.66 16.95
C ARG A 173 -12.81 -10.20 16.98
N ILE A 174 -13.32 -10.67 15.85
CA ILE A 174 -14.67 -11.25 15.73
C ILE A 174 -14.71 -12.76 15.99
N GLU A 175 -13.61 -13.35 16.45
CA GLU A 175 -13.48 -14.79 16.73
C GLU A 175 -13.92 -15.68 15.55
N CYS A 176 -13.60 -15.24 14.32
CA CYS A 176 -13.99 -15.91 13.09
C CYS A 176 -12.76 -16.36 12.30
N PRO A 177 -12.16 -17.52 12.63
CA PRO A 177 -10.94 -17.99 11.97
C PRO A 177 -11.15 -18.38 10.51
N LYS A 178 -12.39 -18.66 10.11
CA LYS A 178 -12.80 -18.95 8.73
C LYS A 178 -13.94 -18.01 8.35
N GLY A 179 -13.59 -16.81 7.89
CA GLY A 179 -14.52 -15.77 7.48
C GLY A 179 -14.43 -15.47 6.00
N VAL A 180 -15.52 -14.99 5.41
CA VAL A 180 -15.51 -14.37 4.07
C VAL A 180 -15.24 -12.89 4.25
N ILE A 181 -14.24 -12.37 3.54
CA ILE A 181 -13.90 -10.95 3.46
C ILE A 181 -14.37 -10.46 2.09
N ALA A 182 -15.21 -9.44 2.07
CA ALA A 182 -15.55 -8.75 0.82
C ALA A 182 -14.47 -7.71 0.55
N ALA A 183 -13.86 -7.77 -0.63
CA ALA A 183 -12.78 -6.88 -1.05
C ALA A 183 -13.19 -6.10 -2.30
N ASP A 184 -12.81 -4.82 -2.36
CA ASP A 184 -13.02 -3.95 -3.51
C ASP A 184 -11.87 -2.93 -3.62
N GLY A 185 -11.77 -2.27 -4.76
CA GLY A 185 -10.78 -1.23 -5.08
C GLY A 185 -9.75 -1.67 -6.11
N SER A 186 -9.14 -0.68 -6.76
CA SER A 186 -8.29 -0.87 -7.95
C SER A 186 -6.97 -1.61 -7.71
N MET A 187 -6.64 -1.91 -6.45
CA MET A 187 -5.42 -2.63 -6.08
C MET A 187 -5.64 -4.14 -5.90
N PHE A 188 -6.89 -4.62 -5.93
CA PHE A 188 -7.25 -6.04 -5.84
C PHE A 188 -7.37 -6.70 -7.22
#